data_AF-A0A960W2K4-F1
#
_entry.id   AF-A0A960W2K4-F1
#
_cell.length_a   1.000
_cell.length_b   1.000
_cell.length_c   1.000
_cell.angle_alpha   90.00
_cell.angle_beta   90.00
_cell.angle_gamma   90.00
#
_symmetry.space_group_name_H-M   'P 1'
#
loop_
_entity.id
_entity.type
_entity.pdbx_description
1 polymer ?
#
loop_
_entity_poly.entity_id
_entity_poly.type
_entity_poly.pdbx_seq_one_letter_code
_entity_poly.pdbx_strand_id
1 'polypeptide(L)'
;MVSHKIPHERNNYIRNYCQSCNEYKNGDCEILRDFQNKSFHCLAQESIRKVAKNDKEEWLGESFLGIFKADVDRLGEVFTTGLKENYSISRYSTLSKNLNFFFTEYLYQLLNKNEFSSVYTVYSGGDDLFLLGPYTDILKFAKVFYLDFREYTCHNSSLTFSAGFALLKPRQPIQVGGERAEEELENAKDKGRNSISLFGNSLKWEEYFESLDIMSQFIDFIDMGLPRAFLYRLLRYTRMHNESKTDPVQLMYRSHFAYDKRRNIHDNPSLFKASGVKQQEEKKKLDAFVSKLFHDSFNGREYVDFLEVPLQLAIYQSR
;
A
#
# COMPACT_ATOMS: atom_id res chain seq x y z
N MET A 1 -24.09 19.67 11.93
CA MET A 1 -23.01 19.38 12.91
C MET A 1 -23.14 17.94 13.34
N VAL A 2 -22.49 17.02 12.63
CA VAL A 2 -22.45 15.61 13.01
C VAL A 2 -21.16 15.42 13.81
N SER A 3 -21.29 15.18 15.11
CA SER A 3 -20.14 14.89 15.96
C SER A 3 -19.53 13.55 15.56
N HIS A 4 -18.35 13.57 14.94
CA HIS A 4 -17.56 12.38 14.68
C HIS A 4 -16.96 11.87 16.01
N LYS A 5 -17.68 11.01 16.71
CA LYS A 5 -17.10 10.25 17.83
C LYS A 5 -16.21 9.15 17.26
N ILE A 6 -14.90 9.42 17.24
CA ILE A 6 -13.87 8.40 16.99
C ILE A 6 -13.88 7.42 18.18
N PRO A 7 -13.81 6.09 17.96
CA PRO A 7 -13.93 5.10 19.03
C PRO A 7 -12.90 5.30 20.15
N HIS A 8 -13.40 5.31 21.39
CA HIS A 8 -12.66 5.59 22.64
C HIS A 8 -11.48 4.62 22.94
N GLU A 9 -11.34 3.53 22.19
CA GLU A 9 -10.36 2.46 22.47
C GLU A 9 -8.99 2.66 21.79
N ARG A 10 -8.81 3.70 20.97
CA ARG A 10 -7.52 4.09 20.36
C ARG A 10 -6.55 4.81 21.34
N ASN A 11 -6.95 5.03 22.59
CA ASN A 11 -6.38 6.08 23.44
C ASN A 11 -5.10 5.70 24.25
N ASN A 12 -4.79 4.40 24.44
CA ASN A 12 -3.71 4.01 25.35
C ASN A 12 -2.30 4.01 24.74
N TYR A 13 -2.13 3.92 23.42
CA TYR A 13 -0.79 4.01 22.80
C TYR A 13 -0.41 5.43 22.38
N ILE A 14 -1.43 6.23 22.03
CA ILE A 14 -1.25 7.67 21.86
C ILE A 14 -0.70 8.26 23.17
N ARG A 15 -1.09 7.77 24.36
CA ARG A 15 -0.47 8.17 25.64
C ARG A 15 1.05 8.02 25.69
N ASN A 16 1.64 6.93 25.20
CA ASN A 16 3.07 6.68 25.38
C ASN A 16 3.96 7.51 24.44
N TYR A 17 3.45 7.90 23.27
CA TYR A 17 4.18 8.75 22.30
C TYR A 17 3.76 10.23 22.33
N CYS A 18 2.56 10.54 22.79
CA CYS A 18 2.04 11.90 22.95
C CYS A 18 2.42 12.50 24.32
N GLN A 19 3.07 11.76 25.22
CA GLN A 19 3.69 12.30 26.45
C GLN A 19 4.70 13.42 26.18
N SER A 20 5.31 13.46 25.00
CA SER A 20 6.20 14.55 24.55
C SER A 20 5.51 15.61 23.67
N CYS A 21 4.19 15.51 23.47
CA CYS A 21 3.41 16.51 22.75
C CYS A 21 2.87 17.53 23.76
N ASN A 22 3.21 18.82 23.61
CA ASN A 22 2.71 19.90 24.48
C ASN A 22 1.17 20.02 24.53
N GLU A 23 0.48 19.37 23.58
CA GLU A 23 -0.97 19.39 23.40
C GLU A 23 -1.69 18.21 24.07
N TYR A 24 -0.95 17.25 24.64
CA TYR A 24 -1.52 16.15 25.42
C TYR A 24 -1.69 16.55 26.88
N LYS A 25 -2.80 17.24 27.20
CA LYS A 25 -3.15 17.58 28.60
C LYS A 25 -4.23 16.64 29.14
N ASN A 26 -4.04 16.16 30.36
CA ASN A 26 -5.04 15.40 31.14
C ASN A 26 -5.55 14.07 30.54
N GLY A 27 -4.78 13.44 29.65
CA GLY A 27 -5.11 12.09 29.17
C GLY A 27 -6.17 12.04 28.07
N ASP A 28 -6.52 13.19 27.49
CA ASP A 28 -7.34 13.37 26.30
C ASP A 28 -6.58 14.26 25.31
N CYS A 29 -6.55 13.89 24.03
CA CYS A 29 -6.01 14.74 22.97
C CYS A 29 -7.18 15.38 22.22
N GLU A 30 -7.41 16.67 22.41
CA GLU A 30 -8.50 17.41 21.75
C GLU A 30 -8.38 17.35 20.22
N ILE A 31 -7.15 17.29 19.68
CA ILE A 31 -6.85 17.19 18.25
C ILE A 31 -7.30 15.88 17.63
N LEU A 32 -7.32 14.78 18.40
CA LEU A 32 -7.82 13.51 17.86
C LEU A 32 -9.31 13.54 17.56
N ARG A 33 -10.07 14.47 18.16
CA ARG A 33 -11.53 14.60 17.95
C ARG A 33 -11.89 15.48 16.76
N ASP A 34 -10.93 16.21 16.21
CA ASP A 34 -11.14 17.14 15.11
C ASP A 34 -10.19 16.85 13.95
N PHE A 35 -10.73 16.25 12.88
CA PHE A 35 -9.95 15.84 11.70
C PHE A 35 -9.18 17.02 11.08
N GLN A 36 -9.74 18.24 11.15
CA GLN A 36 -9.12 19.44 10.57
C GLN A 36 -7.82 19.87 11.27
N ASN A 37 -7.53 19.34 12.46
CA ASN A 37 -6.39 19.76 13.28
C ASN A 37 -5.33 18.66 13.50
N LYS A 38 -5.46 17.50 12.84
CA LYS A 38 -4.48 16.41 13.01
C LYS A 38 -3.12 16.80 12.42
N SER A 39 -2.08 16.75 13.26
CA SER A 39 -0.70 16.88 12.79
C SER A 39 -0.31 15.69 11.89
N PHE A 40 0.70 15.87 11.04
CA PHE A 40 1.32 14.79 10.27
C PHE A 40 1.80 13.62 11.12
N HIS A 41 2.22 13.90 12.36
CA HIS A 41 2.58 12.85 13.30
C HIS A 41 1.36 12.03 13.71
N CYS A 42 0.24 12.68 14.01
CA CYS A 42 -1.02 12.01 14.35
C CYS A 42 -1.53 11.16 13.17
N LEU A 43 -1.48 11.67 11.95
CA LEU A 43 -1.89 10.91 10.76
C LEU A 43 -1.04 9.65 10.57
N ALA A 44 0.29 9.76 10.66
CA ALA A 44 1.17 8.61 10.50
C ALA A 44 0.96 7.53 11.58
N GLN A 45 0.54 7.91 12.79
CA GLN A 45 0.26 6.97 13.87
C GLN A 45 -0.97 6.08 13.58
N GLU A 46 -1.90 6.52 12.73
CA GLU A 46 -3.07 5.72 12.36
C GLU A 46 -2.71 4.52 11.47
N SER A 47 -1.48 4.47 10.95
CA SER A 47 -0.95 3.29 10.26
C SER A 47 -0.56 2.14 11.20
N ILE A 48 -0.51 2.38 12.51
CA ILE A 48 -0.20 1.36 13.52
C ILE A 48 -1.48 0.60 13.84
N ARG A 49 -1.40 -0.74 13.83
CA ARG A 49 -2.51 -1.63 14.16
C ARG A 49 -2.35 -2.22 15.55
N LYS A 50 -3.49 -2.50 16.19
CA LYS A 50 -3.59 -3.14 17.50
C LYS A 50 -3.79 -4.64 17.32
N VAL A 51 -2.95 -5.45 17.97
CA VAL A 51 -3.02 -6.92 17.93
C VAL A 51 -3.13 -7.46 19.36
N ALA A 52 -4.09 -8.35 19.59
CA ALA A 52 -4.24 -9.02 20.87
C ALA A 52 -3.38 -10.29 20.90
N LYS A 53 -2.40 -10.34 21.81
CA LYS A 53 -1.47 -11.47 21.95
C LYS A 53 -1.34 -11.86 23.42
N ASN A 54 -1.84 -13.07 23.77
CA ASN A 54 -1.72 -13.66 25.10
C ASN A 54 -2.21 -12.71 26.22
N ASP A 55 -3.44 -12.21 26.07
CA ASP A 55 -4.08 -11.25 26.99
C ASP A 55 -3.34 -9.91 27.18
N LYS A 56 -2.38 -9.61 26.29
CA LYS A 56 -1.70 -8.32 26.17
C LYS A 56 -2.01 -7.68 24.83
N GLU A 57 -2.21 -6.37 24.85
CA GLU A 57 -2.37 -5.56 23.64
C GLU A 57 -0.98 -5.14 23.16
N GLU A 58 -0.60 -5.58 21.96
CA GLU A 58 0.60 -5.14 21.27
C GLU A 58 0.19 -4.19 20.12
N TRP A 59 1.03 -3.20 19.85
CA TRP A 59 0.83 -2.27 18.74
C TRP A 59 1.97 -2.50 17.76
N LEU A 60 1.60 -2.81 16.52
CA LEU A 60 2.52 -3.18 15.45
C LEU A 60 2.30 -2.24 14.27
N GLY A 61 3.38 -1.86 13.60
CA GLY A 61 3.37 -0.97 12.47
C GLY A 61 4.37 0.17 12.62
N GLU A 62 5.02 0.54 11.52
CA GLU A 62 5.78 1.77 11.42
C GLU A 62 4.85 2.96 11.19
N SER A 63 5.06 4.05 11.95
CA SER A 63 4.31 5.29 11.76
C SER A 63 4.90 6.11 10.60
N PHE A 64 4.48 5.80 9.38
CA PHE A 64 4.83 6.57 8.18
C PHE A 64 3.60 7.30 7.62
N LEU A 65 3.88 8.44 6.98
CA LEU A 65 2.95 9.02 6.02
C LEU A 65 3.16 8.36 4.67
N GLY A 66 2.05 7.99 4.02
CA GLY A 66 2.04 7.74 2.59
C GLY A 66 1.87 9.05 1.86
N ILE A 67 2.52 9.17 0.70
CA ILE A 67 2.24 10.18 -0.30
C ILE A 67 1.89 9.45 -1.58
N PHE A 68 0.80 9.89 -2.19
CA PHE A 68 0.29 9.33 -3.44
C PHE A 68 0.17 10.43 -4.46
N LYS A 69 0.84 10.23 -5.60
CA LYS A 69 0.66 11.05 -6.80
C LYS A 69 0.08 10.20 -7.92
N ALA A 70 -0.84 10.75 -8.71
CA ALA A 70 -1.40 10.06 -9.85
C ALA A 70 -1.70 11.03 -11.00
N ASP A 71 -1.56 10.56 -12.23
CA ASP A 71 -1.72 11.33 -13.45
C ASP A 71 -2.33 10.48 -14.57
N VAL A 72 -3.29 11.03 -15.32
CA VAL A 72 -3.99 10.29 -16.39
C VAL A 72 -3.06 10.04 -17.58
N ASP A 73 -3.00 8.78 -18.00
CA ASP A 73 -2.14 8.36 -19.06
C ASP A 73 -2.59 8.88 -20.42
N ARG A 74 -1.65 9.55 -21.11
CA ARG A 74 -1.77 9.95 -22.53
C ARG A 74 -2.95 10.88 -22.76
N LEU A 75 -3.29 11.69 -21.78
CA LEU A 75 -4.48 12.54 -21.87
C LEU A 75 -4.45 13.49 -23.08
N GLY A 76 -3.26 14.02 -23.42
CA GLY A 76 -3.08 14.81 -24.64
C GLY A 76 -3.42 14.06 -25.93
N GLU A 77 -3.11 12.75 -26.01
CA GLU A 77 -3.48 11.90 -27.15
C GLU A 77 -4.99 11.68 -27.19
N VAL A 78 -5.62 11.42 -26.04
CA VAL A 78 -7.07 11.21 -25.94
C VAL A 78 -7.84 12.44 -26.43
N PHE A 79 -7.40 13.64 -26.05
CA PHE A 79 -8.03 14.88 -26.48
C PHE A 79 -7.79 15.25 -27.94
N THR A 80 -6.61 14.90 -28.48
CA THR A 80 -6.23 15.30 -29.84
C THR A 80 -6.74 14.32 -30.90
N THR A 81 -6.63 13.02 -30.64
CA THR A 81 -6.96 11.98 -31.63
C THR A 81 -8.11 11.07 -31.21
N GLY A 82 -8.41 10.97 -29.90
CA GLY A 82 -9.39 10.03 -29.36
C GLY A 82 -10.83 10.27 -29.83
N LEU A 83 -11.21 11.53 -30.09
CA LEU A 83 -12.56 11.86 -30.58
C LEU A 83 -12.74 11.61 -32.09
N LYS A 84 -11.65 11.49 -32.87
CA LYS A 84 -11.68 11.25 -34.33
C LYS A 84 -12.69 12.14 -35.05
N GLU A 85 -13.55 11.57 -35.89
CA GLU A 85 -14.62 12.25 -36.63
C GLU A 85 -15.70 12.86 -35.74
N ASN A 86 -15.81 12.43 -34.48
CA ASN A 86 -16.75 12.98 -33.50
C ASN A 86 -16.18 14.21 -32.78
N TYR A 87 -15.07 14.79 -33.22
CA TYR A 87 -14.51 15.98 -32.58
C TYR A 87 -15.47 17.18 -32.69
N SER A 88 -15.80 17.77 -31.54
CA SER A 88 -16.48 19.06 -31.44
C SER A 88 -16.05 19.77 -30.16
N ILE A 89 -16.12 21.11 -30.13
CA ILE A 89 -15.80 21.90 -28.92
C ILE A 89 -16.67 21.44 -27.74
N SER A 90 -17.94 21.11 -27.99
CA SER A 90 -18.85 20.60 -26.97
C SER A 90 -18.39 19.26 -26.39
N ARG A 91 -18.01 18.29 -27.23
CA ARG A 91 -17.54 16.97 -26.76
C ARG A 91 -16.19 17.06 -26.05
N TYR A 92 -15.27 17.88 -26.55
CA TYR A 92 -14.00 18.19 -25.88
C TYR A 92 -14.25 18.75 -24.48
N SER A 93 -15.11 19.78 -24.37
CA SER A 93 -15.44 20.41 -23.09
C SER A 93 -16.12 19.44 -22.13
N THR A 94 -17.03 18.60 -22.62
CA THR A 94 -17.70 17.57 -21.80
C THR A 94 -16.69 16.55 -21.26
N LEU A 95 -15.77 16.05 -22.09
CA LEU A 95 -14.73 15.12 -21.64
C LEU A 95 -13.84 15.74 -20.55
N SER A 96 -13.37 16.97 -20.76
CA SER A 96 -12.56 17.71 -19.78
C SER A 96 -13.31 17.93 -18.46
N LYS A 97 -14.58 18.35 -18.51
CA LYS A 97 -15.41 18.54 -17.31
C LYS A 97 -15.65 17.24 -16.56
N ASN A 98 -15.89 16.14 -17.26
CA ASN A 98 -16.11 14.83 -16.63
C ASN A 98 -14.85 14.30 -15.95
N LEU A 99 -13.69 14.42 -16.60
CA LEU A 99 -12.42 14.05 -15.96
C LEU A 99 -12.15 14.89 -14.72
N ASN A 100 -12.27 16.22 -14.83
CA ASN A 100 -12.11 17.09 -13.67
C ASN A 100 -13.10 16.73 -12.55
N PHE A 101 -14.37 16.45 -12.88
CA PHE A 101 -15.38 16.04 -11.90
C PHE A 101 -14.96 14.78 -11.14
N PHE A 102 -14.36 13.79 -11.80
CA PHE A 102 -13.85 12.59 -11.15
C PHE A 102 -12.73 12.91 -10.16
N PHE A 103 -11.73 13.68 -10.59
CA PHE A 103 -10.58 13.99 -9.73
C PHE A 103 -10.92 14.97 -8.61
N THR A 104 -11.93 15.84 -8.76
CA THR A 104 -12.29 16.81 -7.71
C THR A 104 -13.47 16.36 -6.85
N GLU A 105 -14.64 16.16 -7.45
CA GLU A 105 -15.90 15.96 -6.71
C GLU A 105 -16.03 14.51 -6.25
N TYR A 106 -15.80 13.56 -7.15
CA TYR A 106 -15.87 12.15 -6.80
C TYR A 106 -14.78 11.78 -5.78
N LEU A 107 -13.54 12.25 -5.97
CA LEU A 107 -12.48 12.12 -4.98
C LEU A 107 -12.93 12.59 -3.59
N TYR A 108 -13.50 13.79 -3.50
CA TYR A 108 -13.98 14.33 -2.22
C TYR A 108 -15.02 13.41 -1.56
N GLN A 109 -15.97 12.87 -2.33
CA GLN A 109 -16.95 11.92 -1.82
C GLN A 109 -16.31 10.61 -1.36
N LEU A 110 -15.31 10.10 -2.09
CA LEU A 110 -14.58 8.90 -1.72
C LEU A 110 -13.80 9.10 -0.42
N LEU A 111 -13.11 10.22 -0.26
CA LEU A 111 -12.33 10.56 0.94
C LEU A 111 -13.21 10.77 2.18
N ASN A 112 -14.45 11.24 2.01
CA ASN A 112 -15.41 11.40 3.10
C ASN A 112 -16.05 10.09 3.59
N LYS A 113 -15.78 8.96 2.93
CA LYS A 113 -16.13 7.65 3.51
C LYS A 113 -15.29 7.43 4.77
N ASN A 114 -15.88 6.83 5.81
CA ASN A 114 -15.22 6.62 7.11
C ASN A 114 -13.82 5.98 7.00
N GLU A 115 -13.59 5.13 6.00
CA GLU A 115 -12.32 4.43 5.77
C GLU A 115 -11.15 5.34 5.36
N PHE A 116 -11.41 6.43 4.61
CA PHE A 116 -10.36 7.32 4.10
C PHE A 116 -10.39 8.71 4.75
N SER A 117 -11.12 8.83 5.85
CA SER A 117 -11.30 10.07 6.59
C SER A 117 -10.01 10.66 7.14
N SER A 118 -8.89 9.94 7.12
CA SER A 118 -7.57 10.40 7.53
C SER A 118 -6.64 10.76 6.35
N VAL A 119 -7.12 10.69 5.11
CA VAL A 119 -6.37 11.06 3.90
C VAL A 119 -6.68 12.52 3.54
N TYR A 120 -5.62 13.29 3.32
CA TYR A 120 -5.67 14.72 3.04
C TYR A 120 -5.25 15.01 1.60
N THR A 121 -6.03 15.85 0.90
CA THR A 121 -5.72 16.32 -0.44
C THR A 121 -4.82 17.56 -0.37
N VAL A 122 -3.60 17.43 -0.88
CA VAL A 122 -2.69 18.58 -1.07
C VAL A 122 -3.06 19.32 -2.33
N TYR A 123 -3.27 18.58 -3.41
CA TYR A 123 -3.71 19.09 -4.70
C TYR A 123 -4.57 18.06 -5.42
N SER A 124 -5.60 18.53 -6.12
CA SER A 124 -6.33 17.76 -7.11
C SER A 124 -6.87 18.73 -8.16
N GLY A 125 -6.60 18.46 -9.43
CA GLY A 125 -7.07 19.31 -10.52
C GLY A 125 -6.91 18.67 -11.88
N GLY A 126 -8.00 18.64 -12.65
CA GLY A 126 -8.02 18.03 -13.98
C GLY A 126 -7.79 16.51 -13.92
N ASP A 127 -6.52 16.13 -14.04
CA ASP A 127 -6.00 14.78 -14.14
C ASP A 127 -4.86 14.45 -13.16
N ASP A 128 -4.31 15.45 -12.47
CA ASP A 128 -3.24 15.28 -11.48
C ASP A 128 -3.82 15.28 -10.05
N LEU A 129 -3.24 14.43 -9.21
CA LEU A 129 -3.67 14.17 -7.85
C LEU A 129 -2.45 14.07 -6.94
N PHE A 130 -2.49 14.77 -5.80
CA PHE A 130 -1.50 14.64 -4.73
C PHE A 130 -2.22 14.54 -3.37
N LEU A 131 -2.12 13.35 -2.77
CA LEU A 131 -2.66 13.02 -1.44
C LEU A 131 -1.55 12.70 -0.43
N LEU A 132 -1.84 12.95 0.85
CA LEU A 132 -1.04 12.51 1.99
C LEU A 132 -1.92 11.91 3.08
N GLY A 133 -1.38 11.01 3.91
CA GLY A 133 -2.16 10.38 4.97
C GLY A 133 -1.46 9.16 5.57
N PRO A 134 -2.17 8.38 6.41
CA PRO A 134 -1.68 7.08 6.87
C PRO A 134 -1.36 6.20 5.67
N TYR A 135 -0.15 5.63 5.62
CA TYR A 135 0.30 4.92 4.42
C TYR A 135 -0.57 3.68 4.12
N THR A 136 -1.09 3.02 5.15
CA THR A 136 -2.01 1.88 5.03
C THR A 136 -3.31 2.25 4.34
N ASP A 137 -3.82 3.45 4.61
CA ASP A 137 -5.09 3.92 4.08
C ASP A 137 -4.91 4.38 2.64
N ILE A 138 -3.79 5.03 2.33
CA ILE A 138 -3.42 5.39 0.96
C ILE A 138 -3.26 4.16 0.07
N LEU A 139 -2.65 3.08 0.56
CA LEU A 139 -2.51 1.85 -0.22
C LEU A 139 -3.88 1.27 -0.62
N LYS A 140 -4.82 1.24 0.32
CA LYS A 140 -6.21 0.81 0.05
C LYS A 140 -6.94 1.78 -0.88
N PHE A 141 -6.79 3.07 -0.62
CA PHE A 141 -7.36 4.14 -1.44
C PHE A 141 -6.91 4.00 -2.89
N ALA A 142 -5.63 3.78 -3.16
CA ALA A 142 -5.11 3.64 -4.53
C ALA A 142 -5.81 2.51 -5.31
N LYS A 143 -6.07 1.37 -4.66
CA LYS A 143 -6.82 0.25 -5.26
C LYS A 143 -8.26 0.65 -5.58
N VAL A 144 -8.96 1.21 -4.60
CA VAL A 144 -10.37 1.62 -4.76
C VAL A 144 -10.51 2.71 -5.82
N PHE A 145 -9.69 3.76 -5.74
CA PHE A 145 -9.71 4.89 -6.67
C PHE A 145 -9.42 4.47 -8.12
N TYR A 146 -8.48 3.55 -8.33
CA TYR A 146 -8.24 3.01 -9.67
C TYR A 146 -9.43 2.20 -10.18
N LEU A 147 -9.99 1.29 -9.38
CA LEU A 147 -11.17 0.50 -9.78
C LEU A 147 -12.36 1.42 -10.13
N ASP A 148 -12.62 2.43 -9.29
CA ASP A 148 -13.66 3.41 -9.52
C ASP A 148 -13.42 4.23 -10.81
N PHE A 149 -12.17 4.58 -11.11
CA PHE A 149 -11.82 5.26 -12.37
C PHE A 149 -12.05 4.36 -13.59
N ARG A 150 -11.73 3.07 -13.48
CA ARG A 150 -12.00 2.08 -14.55
C ARG A 150 -13.49 1.95 -14.82
N GLU A 151 -14.32 1.89 -13.78
CA GLU A 151 -15.78 1.91 -13.93
C GLU A 151 -16.27 3.24 -14.53
N TYR A 152 -15.79 4.37 -14.01
CA TYR A 152 -16.17 5.70 -14.50
C TYR A 152 -15.86 5.91 -15.98
N THR A 153 -14.75 5.32 -16.46
CA THR A 153 -14.31 5.39 -17.86
C THR A 153 -14.82 4.23 -18.71
N CYS A 154 -15.76 3.42 -18.20
CA CYS A 154 -16.34 2.26 -18.88
C CYS A 154 -15.30 1.25 -19.36
N HIS A 155 -14.24 1.03 -18.57
CA HIS A 155 -13.10 0.17 -18.88
C HIS A 155 -12.40 0.51 -20.21
N ASN A 156 -12.45 1.77 -20.64
CA ASN A 156 -11.78 2.19 -21.87
C ASN A 156 -10.25 2.07 -21.73
N SER A 157 -9.61 1.26 -22.57
CA SER A 157 -8.16 1.01 -22.51
C SER A 157 -7.30 2.24 -22.80
N SER A 158 -7.87 3.28 -23.43
CA SER A 158 -7.18 4.55 -23.70
C SER A 158 -7.22 5.52 -22.52
N LEU A 159 -8.05 5.25 -21.50
CA LEU A 159 -8.20 6.08 -20.31
C LEU A 159 -7.79 5.29 -19.08
N THR A 160 -6.52 5.38 -18.73
CA THR A 160 -5.90 4.77 -17.55
C THR A 160 -5.13 5.85 -16.80
N PHE A 161 -4.66 5.57 -15.60
CA PHE A 161 -3.72 6.47 -14.93
C PHE A 161 -2.56 5.69 -14.35
N SER A 162 -1.44 6.39 -14.25
CA SER A 162 -0.24 5.91 -13.56
C SER A 162 -0.13 6.58 -12.20
N ALA A 163 0.48 5.91 -11.24
CA ALA A 163 0.63 6.42 -9.88
C ALA A 163 2.02 6.18 -9.30
N GLY A 164 2.45 7.10 -8.45
CA GLY A 164 3.65 6.98 -7.63
C GLY A 164 3.28 7.01 -6.15
N PHE A 165 3.87 6.11 -5.36
CA PHE A 165 3.70 6.07 -3.92
C PHE A 165 5.04 6.14 -3.19
N ALA A 166 5.13 7.05 -2.22
CA ALA A 166 6.32 7.22 -1.39
C ALA A 166 5.98 7.19 0.10
N LEU A 167 6.91 6.67 0.90
CA LEU A 167 6.86 6.76 2.36
C LEU A 167 7.66 7.96 2.85
N LEU A 168 7.09 8.67 3.82
CA LEU A 168 7.70 9.81 4.48
C LEU A 168 7.63 9.63 6.00
N LYS A 169 8.75 9.85 6.69
CA LYS A 169 8.73 9.94 8.16
C LYS A 169 8.05 11.26 8.57
N PRO A 170 7.28 11.29 9.67
CA PRO A 170 6.51 12.49 10.05
C PRO A 170 7.32 13.76 10.28
N ARG A 171 8.62 13.64 10.56
CA ARG A 171 9.54 14.77 10.79
C ARG A 171 10.23 15.26 9.52
N GLN A 172 10.07 14.56 8.40
CA GLN A 172 10.69 14.96 7.14
C GLN A 172 9.81 16.00 6.43
N PRO A 173 10.41 16.95 5.70
CA PRO A 173 9.65 17.92 4.91
C PRO A 173 8.76 17.22 3.87
N ILE A 174 7.53 17.72 3.68
CA ILE A 174 6.57 17.18 2.68
C ILE A 174 7.18 17.20 1.28
N GLN A 175 7.93 18.26 0.94
CA GLN A 175 8.57 18.42 -0.36
C GLN A 175 9.41 17.19 -0.74
N VAL A 176 10.21 16.65 0.19
CA VAL A 176 11.03 15.45 -0.06
C VAL A 176 10.16 14.24 -0.39
N GLY A 177 9.01 14.12 0.26
CA GLY A 177 8.07 13.06 -0.03
C GLY A 177 7.33 13.24 -1.35
N GLY A 178 7.02 14.48 -1.72
CA GLY A 178 6.46 14.84 -3.02
C GLY A 178 7.41 14.54 -4.17
N GLU A 179 8.70 14.90 -4.02
CA GLU A 179 9.76 14.58 -4.99
C GLU A 179 9.91 13.07 -5.20
N ARG A 180 9.93 12.29 -4.11
CA ARG A 180 9.98 10.82 -4.21
C ARG A 180 8.76 10.21 -4.88
N ALA A 181 7.56 10.73 -4.57
CA ALA A 181 6.34 10.24 -5.19
C ALA A 181 6.28 10.60 -6.68
N GLU A 182 6.86 11.74 -7.07
CA GLU A 182 7.03 12.11 -8.48
C GLU A 182 8.00 11.17 -9.19
N GLU A 183 9.15 10.86 -8.60
CA GLU A 183 10.09 9.87 -9.15
C GLU A 183 9.43 8.51 -9.37
N GLU A 184 8.58 8.07 -8.43
CA GLU A 184 7.81 6.83 -8.57
C GLU A 184 6.73 6.95 -9.67
N LEU A 185 6.05 8.09 -9.79
CA LEU A 185 5.07 8.31 -10.87
C LEU A 185 5.73 8.24 -12.25
N GLU A 186 6.90 8.86 -12.40
CA GLU A 186 7.67 8.78 -13.65
C GLU A 186 8.17 7.35 -13.90
N ASN A 187 8.64 6.62 -12.88
CA ASN A 187 8.99 5.20 -13.01
C ASN A 187 7.81 4.36 -13.52
N ALA A 188 6.59 4.63 -13.04
CA ALA A 188 5.38 3.95 -13.51
C ALA A 188 5.07 4.28 -14.97
N LYS A 189 5.23 5.54 -15.38
CA LYS A 189 5.02 5.99 -16.76
C LYS A 189 6.04 5.38 -17.72
N ASP A 190 7.31 5.36 -17.35
CA ASP A 190 8.42 4.82 -18.14
C ASP A 190 8.31 3.30 -18.34
N LYS A 191 7.76 2.59 -17.35
CA LYS A 191 7.51 1.14 -17.41
C LYS A 191 6.19 0.77 -18.09
N GLY A 192 5.75 1.63 -19.01
CA GLY A 192 4.64 1.34 -19.92
C GLY A 192 3.27 1.77 -19.41
N ARG A 193 3.21 2.66 -18.41
CA ARG A 193 1.98 3.30 -17.91
C ARG A 193 0.95 2.31 -17.37
N ASN A 194 -0.22 2.81 -16.96
CA ASN A 194 -1.29 2.01 -16.37
C ASN A 194 -0.75 1.10 -15.25
N SER A 195 0.01 1.71 -14.35
CA SER A 195 0.74 1.04 -13.27
C SER A 195 0.93 1.97 -12.09
N ILE A 196 1.26 1.36 -10.95
CA ILE A 196 1.68 2.06 -9.76
C ILE A 196 3.13 1.67 -9.44
N SER A 197 3.97 2.65 -9.10
CA SER A 197 5.33 2.40 -8.61
C SER A 197 5.46 2.73 -7.13
N LEU A 198 6.15 1.86 -6.42
CA LEU A 198 6.51 2.03 -5.03
C LEU A 198 7.81 1.29 -4.71
N PHE A 199 8.66 1.91 -3.90
CA PHE A 199 9.96 1.35 -3.48
C PHE A 199 10.86 0.98 -4.68
N GLY A 200 10.82 1.79 -5.75
CA GLY A 200 11.54 1.56 -7.00
C GLY A 200 10.97 0.46 -7.89
N ASN A 201 9.83 -0.13 -7.51
CA ASN A 201 9.21 -1.24 -8.21
C ASN A 201 7.89 -0.79 -8.83
N SER A 202 7.82 -0.81 -10.17
CA SER A 202 6.58 -0.56 -10.91
C SER A 202 5.81 -1.85 -11.11
N LEU A 203 4.53 -1.81 -10.75
CA LEU A 203 3.59 -2.91 -10.81
C LEU A 203 2.40 -2.52 -11.67
N LYS A 204 1.95 -3.41 -12.55
CA LYS A 204 0.61 -3.27 -13.14
C LYS A 204 -0.43 -3.32 -12.02
N TRP A 205 -1.57 -2.68 -12.24
CA TRP A 205 -2.59 -2.54 -11.19
C TRP A 205 -3.05 -3.89 -10.63
N GLU A 206 -3.16 -4.92 -11.46
CA GLU A 206 -3.49 -6.27 -11.03
C GLU A 206 -2.40 -6.89 -10.14
N GLU A 207 -1.12 -6.68 -10.47
CA GLU A 207 0.02 -7.12 -9.65
C GLU A 207 0.06 -6.37 -8.31
N TYR A 208 -0.31 -5.09 -8.31
CA TYR A 208 -0.45 -4.31 -7.09
C TYR A 208 -1.57 -4.85 -6.20
N PHE A 209 -2.73 -5.21 -6.77
CA PHE A 209 -3.82 -5.79 -6.00
C PHE A 209 -3.43 -7.13 -5.39
N GLU A 210 -2.80 -7.99 -6.19
CA GLU A 210 -2.26 -9.26 -5.71
C GLU A 210 -1.19 -9.04 -4.62
N SER A 211 -0.37 -7.99 -4.74
CA SER A 211 0.60 -7.62 -3.70
C SER A 211 -0.08 -7.23 -2.38
N LEU A 212 -1.18 -6.48 -2.42
CA LEU A 212 -1.94 -6.18 -1.19
C LEU A 212 -2.53 -7.45 -0.56
N ASP A 213 -2.97 -8.41 -1.37
CA ASP A 213 -3.53 -9.67 -0.89
C ASP A 213 -2.43 -10.60 -0.32
N ILE A 214 -1.25 -10.63 -0.93
CA ILE A 214 -0.06 -11.33 -0.42
C ILE A 214 0.40 -10.71 0.90
N MET A 215 0.45 -9.37 0.98
CA MET A 215 0.77 -8.63 2.21
C MET A 215 -0.19 -9.04 3.33
N SER A 216 -1.50 -9.04 3.07
CA SER A 216 -2.52 -9.43 4.07
C SER A 216 -2.30 -10.86 4.56
N GLN A 217 -2.04 -11.81 3.66
CA GLN A 217 -1.77 -13.20 4.05
C GLN A 217 -0.51 -13.35 4.91
N PHE A 218 0.57 -12.62 4.59
CA PHE A 218 1.75 -12.62 5.45
C PHE A 218 1.47 -12.05 6.84
N ILE A 219 0.67 -10.99 6.91
CA ILE A 219 0.24 -10.41 8.18
C ILE A 219 -0.56 -11.42 9.01
N ASP A 220 -1.49 -12.16 8.40
CA ASP A 220 -2.23 -13.22 9.08
C ASP A 220 -1.29 -14.31 9.61
N PHE A 221 -0.31 -14.75 8.81
CA PHE A 221 0.70 -15.71 9.27
C PHE A 221 1.57 -15.18 10.42
N ILE A 222 1.94 -13.90 10.38
CA ILE A 222 2.69 -13.26 11.47
C ILE A 222 1.88 -13.24 12.76
N ASP A 223 0.60 -12.88 12.68
CA ASP A 223 -0.31 -12.84 13.83
C ASP A 223 -0.53 -14.25 14.41
N MET A 224 -0.51 -15.27 13.56
CA MET A 224 -0.53 -16.67 13.98
C MET A 224 0.79 -17.13 14.63
N GLY A 225 1.91 -16.45 14.39
CA GLY A 225 3.20 -16.70 15.03
C GLY A 225 4.41 -16.87 14.09
N LEU A 226 4.27 -16.54 12.79
CA LEU A 226 5.39 -16.56 11.85
C LEU A 226 6.46 -15.53 12.25
N PRO A 227 7.74 -15.92 12.44
CA PRO A 227 8.78 -14.97 12.77
C PRO A 227 9.08 -13.99 11.62
N ARG A 228 9.14 -12.69 11.93
CA ARG A 228 9.51 -11.63 10.97
C ARG A 228 10.87 -11.89 10.30
N ALA A 229 11.81 -12.53 11.01
CA ALA A 229 13.11 -12.93 10.47
C ALA A 229 12.99 -13.88 9.25
N PHE A 230 11.87 -14.59 9.10
CA PHE A 230 11.59 -15.35 7.89
C PHE A 230 11.26 -14.44 6.70
N LEU A 231 10.44 -13.40 6.88
CA LEU A 231 10.13 -12.43 5.81
C LEU A 231 11.38 -11.70 5.32
N TYR A 232 12.28 -11.28 6.22
CA TYR A 232 13.55 -10.66 5.81
C TYR A 232 14.42 -11.61 4.96
N ARG A 233 14.38 -12.92 5.23
CA ARG A 233 15.05 -13.93 4.40
C ARG A 233 14.38 -14.08 3.04
N LEU A 234 13.05 -14.13 2.99
CA LEU A 234 12.32 -14.13 1.71
C LEU A 234 12.67 -12.90 0.87
N LEU A 235 12.72 -11.71 1.48
CA LEU A 235 13.10 -10.47 0.79
C LEU A 235 14.51 -10.54 0.23
N ARG A 236 15.45 -11.12 0.99
CA ARG A 236 16.81 -11.39 0.49
C ARG A 236 16.78 -12.33 -0.72
N TYR A 237 15.99 -13.40 -0.67
CA TYR A 237 15.88 -14.34 -1.79
C TYR A 237 15.25 -13.72 -3.03
N THR A 238 14.28 -12.82 -2.86
CA THR A 238 13.73 -12.01 -3.95
C THR A 238 14.80 -11.15 -4.62
N ARG A 239 15.66 -10.49 -3.84
CA ARG A 239 16.77 -9.68 -4.38
C ARG A 239 17.81 -10.54 -5.10
N MET A 240 18.20 -11.66 -4.50
CA MET A 240 19.11 -12.62 -5.13
C MET A 240 18.52 -13.18 -6.42
N HIS A 241 17.20 -13.43 -6.49
CA HIS A 241 16.54 -13.81 -7.73
C HIS A 241 16.69 -12.73 -8.81
N ASN A 242 16.43 -11.47 -8.47
CA ASN A 242 16.59 -10.36 -9.42
C ASN A 242 18.05 -10.22 -9.89
N GLU A 243 19.01 -10.30 -8.98
CA GLU A 243 20.45 -10.27 -9.29
C GLU A 243 20.89 -11.50 -10.10
N SER A 244 20.22 -12.65 -9.96
CA SER A 244 20.56 -13.86 -10.71
C SER A 244 20.36 -13.75 -12.21
N LYS A 245 19.62 -12.73 -12.66
CA LYS A 245 19.45 -12.39 -14.09
C LYS A 245 20.76 -11.91 -14.72
N THR A 246 21.70 -11.40 -13.92
CA THR A 246 23.01 -10.92 -14.37
C THR A 246 24.17 -11.68 -13.75
N ASP A 247 24.02 -12.21 -12.53
CA ASP A 247 25.03 -12.97 -11.81
C ASP A 247 24.53 -14.40 -11.45
N PRO A 248 24.94 -15.44 -12.20
CA PRO A 248 24.51 -16.81 -11.95
C PRO A 248 24.83 -17.34 -10.54
N VAL A 249 25.81 -16.77 -9.82
CA VAL A 249 26.15 -17.17 -8.44
C VAL A 249 24.93 -16.99 -7.51
N GLN A 250 24.09 -15.99 -7.78
CA GLN A 250 22.92 -15.71 -6.96
C GLN A 250 21.85 -16.79 -7.03
N LEU A 251 21.87 -17.69 -8.04
CA LEU A 251 20.97 -18.86 -8.12
C LEU A 251 21.05 -19.76 -6.88
N MET A 252 22.11 -19.64 -6.07
CA MET A 252 22.20 -20.30 -4.75
C MET A 252 21.00 -19.97 -3.83
N TYR A 253 20.28 -18.88 -4.08
CA TYR A 253 19.05 -18.53 -3.35
C TYR A 253 18.06 -19.69 -3.34
N ARG A 254 18.00 -20.50 -4.41
CA ARG A 254 17.09 -21.65 -4.51
C ARG A 254 17.39 -22.70 -3.44
N SER A 255 18.66 -23.01 -3.24
CA SER A 255 19.12 -23.96 -2.21
C SER A 255 18.90 -23.41 -0.81
N HIS A 256 19.24 -22.13 -0.58
CA HIS A 256 19.03 -21.49 0.72
C HIS A 256 17.55 -21.36 1.08
N PHE A 257 16.71 -20.98 0.12
CA PHE A 257 15.26 -20.94 0.25
C PHE A 257 14.68 -22.29 0.64
N ALA A 258 15.05 -23.37 -0.07
CA ALA A 258 14.56 -24.72 0.24
C ALA A 258 14.93 -25.15 1.67
N TYR A 259 16.17 -24.87 2.10
CA TYR A 259 16.64 -25.14 3.45
C TYR A 259 15.85 -24.33 4.50
N ASP A 260 15.74 -23.02 4.33
CA ASP A 260 15.05 -22.16 5.27
C ASP A 260 13.54 -22.44 5.31
N LYS A 261 12.91 -22.76 4.18
CA LYS A 261 11.50 -23.16 4.14
C LYS A 261 11.29 -24.40 5.02
N ARG A 262 12.12 -25.44 4.85
CA ARG A 262 12.06 -26.65 5.68
C ARG A 262 12.27 -26.33 7.16
N ARG A 263 13.35 -25.61 7.49
CA ARG A 263 13.73 -25.29 8.86
C ARG A 263 12.68 -24.46 9.59
N ASN A 264 12.12 -23.45 8.93
CA ASN A 264 11.22 -22.50 9.57
C ASN A 264 9.77 -22.97 9.58
N ILE A 265 9.33 -23.76 8.59
CA ILE A 265 7.94 -24.22 8.48
C ILE A 265 7.76 -25.64 9.03
N HIS A 266 8.52 -26.59 8.53
CA HIS A 266 8.33 -28.01 8.86
C HIS A 266 8.96 -28.35 10.21
N ASP A 267 10.24 -28.02 10.37
CA ASP A 267 11.05 -28.46 11.51
C ASP A 267 10.91 -27.57 12.75
N ASN A 268 10.17 -26.45 12.67
CA ASN A 268 9.96 -25.55 13.80
C ASN A 268 8.75 -26.00 14.65
N PRO A 269 8.93 -26.63 15.82
CA PRO A 269 7.81 -27.09 16.66
C PRO A 269 7.04 -25.93 17.30
N SER A 270 7.68 -24.76 17.42
CA SER A 270 7.11 -23.55 18.01
C SER A 270 6.37 -22.66 17.00
N LEU A 271 6.36 -23.02 15.71
CA LEU A 271 5.66 -22.26 14.69
C LEU A 271 4.15 -22.42 14.87
N PHE A 272 3.47 -21.28 15.02
CA PHE A 272 2.06 -21.16 15.35
C PHE A 272 1.68 -21.64 16.75
N LYS A 273 0.68 -20.97 17.34
CA LYS A 273 0.18 -21.29 18.69
C LYS A 273 -0.70 -22.54 18.74
N ALA A 274 -1.31 -22.91 17.62
CA ALA A 274 -2.15 -24.10 17.54
C ALA A 274 -1.29 -25.36 17.77
N SER A 275 -1.92 -26.43 18.27
CA SER A 275 -1.27 -27.73 18.52
C SER A 275 -1.94 -28.84 17.71
N GLY A 276 -1.20 -29.91 17.44
CA GLY A 276 -1.72 -31.11 16.77
C GLY A 276 -2.13 -30.85 15.31
N VAL A 277 -3.30 -31.36 14.92
CA VAL A 277 -3.77 -31.34 13.52
C VAL A 277 -3.89 -29.91 12.97
N LYS A 278 -4.42 -28.97 13.76
CA LYS A 278 -4.61 -27.58 13.35
C LYS A 278 -3.28 -26.88 13.05
N GLN A 279 -2.24 -27.14 13.85
CA GLN A 279 -0.89 -26.61 13.58
C GLN A 279 -0.33 -27.13 12.26
N GLN A 280 -0.53 -28.42 12.01
CA GLN A 280 -0.02 -29.06 10.80
C GLN A 280 -0.74 -28.55 9.54
N GLU A 281 -2.02 -28.23 9.64
CA GLU A 281 -2.79 -27.60 8.55
C GLU A 281 -2.27 -26.19 8.24
N GLU A 282 -2.07 -25.34 9.24
CA GLU A 282 -1.53 -23.99 9.03
C GLU A 282 -0.10 -24.01 8.46
N LYS A 283 0.73 -24.98 8.90
CA LYS A 283 2.06 -25.20 8.30
C LYS A 283 1.98 -25.57 6.82
N LYS A 284 1.03 -26.45 6.45
CA LYS A 284 0.80 -26.82 5.05
C LYS A 284 0.33 -25.63 4.22
N LYS A 285 -0.57 -24.80 4.76
CA LYS A 285 -1.04 -23.57 4.11
C LYS A 285 0.12 -22.60 3.86
N LEU A 286 0.94 -22.35 4.88
CA LEU A 286 2.12 -21.49 4.75
C LEU A 286 3.13 -22.05 3.74
N ASP A 287 3.41 -23.35 3.76
CA ASP A 287 4.34 -23.98 2.82
C ASP A 287 3.83 -23.88 1.38
N ALA A 288 2.54 -24.15 1.15
CA ALA A 288 1.92 -24.01 -0.16
C ALA A 288 1.95 -22.55 -0.65
N PHE A 289 1.60 -21.61 0.22
CA PHE A 289 1.64 -20.17 -0.08
C PHE A 289 3.05 -19.71 -0.45
N VAL A 290 4.05 -20.00 0.38
CA VAL A 290 5.43 -19.59 0.11
C VAL A 290 6.01 -20.29 -1.12
N SER A 291 5.62 -21.54 -1.39
CA SER A 291 6.04 -22.26 -2.60
C SER A 291 5.44 -21.62 -3.86
N LYS A 292 4.15 -21.28 -3.85
CA LYS A 292 3.47 -20.54 -4.93
C LYS A 292 4.25 -19.27 -5.27
N LEU A 293 4.65 -18.48 -4.27
CA LEU A 293 5.35 -17.20 -4.47
C LEU A 293 6.73 -17.30 -5.13
N PHE A 294 7.39 -18.47 -5.07
CA PHE A 294 8.74 -18.67 -5.62
C PHE A 294 8.78 -19.58 -6.86
N HIS A 295 7.66 -20.20 -7.21
CA HIS A 295 7.59 -21.19 -8.29
C HIS A 295 6.50 -20.92 -9.32
N ASP A 296 5.47 -20.16 -8.97
CA ASP A 296 4.34 -19.89 -9.86
C ASP A 296 4.43 -18.49 -10.48
N SER A 297 3.58 -18.25 -11.47
CA SER A 297 3.44 -16.97 -12.15
C SER A 297 2.05 -16.38 -11.98
N PHE A 298 1.96 -15.06 -11.99
CA PHE A 298 0.73 -14.28 -12.05
C PHE A 298 0.70 -13.50 -13.36
N ASN A 299 -0.33 -13.70 -14.19
CA ASN A 299 -0.48 -13.03 -15.50
C ASN A 299 0.77 -13.08 -16.39
N GLY A 300 1.51 -14.19 -16.35
CA GLY A 300 2.72 -14.41 -17.17
C GLY A 300 4.03 -13.84 -16.58
N ARG A 301 4.00 -13.21 -15.41
CA ARG A 301 5.18 -12.77 -14.64
C ARG A 301 5.38 -13.64 -13.41
N GLU A 302 6.62 -13.98 -13.05
CA GLU A 302 6.88 -14.78 -11.85
C GLU A 302 6.51 -13.98 -10.60
N TYR A 303 5.88 -14.62 -9.59
CA TYR A 303 5.55 -13.93 -8.32
C TYR A 303 6.79 -13.29 -7.67
N VAL A 304 7.92 -13.99 -7.74
CA VAL A 304 9.20 -13.54 -7.18
C VAL A 304 9.68 -12.23 -7.82
N ASP A 305 9.28 -11.88 -9.04
CA ASP A 305 9.68 -10.64 -9.70
C ASP A 305 9.08 -9.38 -9.09
N PHE A 306 8.00 -9.51 -8.31
CA PHE A 306 7.34 -8.38 -7.66
C PHE A 306 7.15 -8.58 -6.14
N LEU A 307 7.71 -9.64 -5.58
CA LEU A 307 7.52 -10.00 -4.17
C LEU A 307 8.17 -9.02 -3.18
N GLU A 308 9.07 -8.15 -3.65
CA GLU A 308 9.72 -7.14 -2.80
C GLU A 308 8.70 -6.18 -2.17
N VAL A 309 7.74 -5.70 -2.95
CA VAL A 309 6.68 -4.78 -2.49
C VAL A 309 5.85 -5.37 -1.34
N PRO A 310 5.16 -6.53 -1.50
CA PRO A 310 4.32 -7.07 -0.43
C PRO A 310 5.12 -7.49 0.80
N LEU A 311 6.36 -7.99 0.64
CA LEU A 311 7.22 -8.32 1.78
C LEU A 311 7.64 -7.08 2.56
N GLN A 312 8.03 -5.99 1.89
CA GLN A 312 8.38 -4.75 2.57
C GLN A 312 7.19 -4.18 3.33
N LEU A 313 6.00 -4.14 2.70
CA LEU A 313 4.78 -3.68 3.35
C LEU A 313 4.40 -4.54 4.58
N ALA A 314 4.47 -5.86 4.46
CA ALA A 314 4.21 -6.77 5.58
C ALA A 314 5.24 -6.59 6.72
N ILE A 315 6.50 -6.32 6.39
CA ILE A 315 7.53 -5.97 7.38
C ILE A 315 7.18 -4.65 8.08
N TYR A 316 6.79 -3.61 7.33
CA TYR A 316 6.43 -2.32 7.93
C TYR A 316 5.18 -2.41 8.81
N GLN A 317 4.16 -3.19 8.45
CA GLN A 317 2.94 -3.37 9.26
C GLN A 317 3.11 -4.32 10.45
N SER A 318 4.21 -5.08 10.50
CA SER A 318 4.48 -6.03 11.58
C SER A 318 5.56 -5.56 12.54
N ARG A 319 6.18 -4.40 12.32
CA ARG A 319 7.25 -3.88 13.15
C ARG A 319 6.79 -3.45 14.53
#